data_AF-A0A5N9IC96-F1
#
_entry.id   AF-A0A5N9IC96-F1
#
_cell.length_a   1.000
_cell.length_b   1.000
_cell.length_c   1.000
_cell.angle_alpha   90.00
_cell.angle_beta   90.00
_cell.angle_gamma   90.00
#
_symmetry.space_group_name_H-M   'P 1'
#
loop_
_entity.id
_entity.type
_entity.pdbx_description
1 polymer ?
#
loop_
_entity_poly.entity_id
_entity_poly.type
_entity_poly.pdbx_seq_one_letter_code
_entity_poly.pdbx_strand_id
1 'polypeptide(L)'
;MADYKAPLRDMRFVLNEVFNVAELWAQLPELAEAVDADTAMAVLEEAGKVTSKRIAPLSRAADEEGCHWDNGAVRTPAGFIEAYNTYAEGGWVGVGGDPQFGGMGMPKAISAQVEEMVNASSLSFGLYPMLTAGACLSINAHASDALKEKYLPNMYAGVWAGSMCLTEPHAGTDLGIIRTKAEPQADGSYKVSGTKIFITGGEHDLTENIIHLVLAKLPDAPAGPKGISLFLVPKFLVNEDGSLGARNPATCGSIEHKMGIQASATCVMNFDEAVGYIVGEPNKGLAAMFTMMNYERLGVGIQGLASAERSYQNAVEYARDRLQSRAPTGPQAKDKAADPIIVHPDVRRMLLTMKALIEGGRAFSTYVAMQLDSAKYSEDPATRKRSEELVALLTPVAKAFLTDLGLECTVHGQQVFGGHGYIREWGQEQLVRDVRITQIYEGTNGIQALDLMGRKVVASGGAYYKLFSDEIRQFIASTDGQLDEFTKPLGAYLDQLDGLTEWVLEQAKGNQNEIGAASVEYLHAFGYVAYAYMWALMARAAKSGEGDEAFYSAKLGTARFYFARLLPRVSSLVASVKAGSESLYLLDAEQF
;
A
#
# COMPACT_ATOMS: atom_id res chain seq x y z
N MET A 1 8.73 -11.15 -21.63
CA MET A 1 8.14 -10.12 -20.75
C MET A 1 8.96 -8.86 -20.90
N ALA A 2 8.37 -7.68 -20.71
CA ALA A 2 9.12 -6.44 -20.71
C ALA A 2 10.13 -6.46 -19.55
N ASP A 3 11.31 -5.90 -19.78
CA ASP A 3 12.20 -5.55 -18.68
C ASP A 3 11.51 -4.51 -17.81
N TYR A 4 11.57 -4.66 -16.49
CA TYR A 4 11.00 -3.67 -15.58
C TYR A 4 11.77 -2.36 -15.70
N LYS A 5 11.04 -1.25 -15.86
CA LYS A 5 11.60 0.09 -15.88
C LYS A 5 10.91 0.92 -14.81
N ALA A 6 11.66 1.39 -13.81
CA ALA A 6 11.12 2.32 -12.84
C ALA A 6 10.50 3.56 -13.53
N PRO A 7 9.27 3.98 -13.18
CA PRO A 7 8.57 5.09 -13.84
C PRO A 7 9.08 6.47 -13.36
N LEU A 8 10.40 6.66 -13.33
CA LEU A 8 11.08 7.83 -12.75
C LEU A 8 10.62 9.17 -13.33
N ARG A 9 10.32 9.22 -14.64
CA ARG A 9 9.79 10.43 -15.27
C ARG A 9 8.43 10.85 -14.68
N ASP A 10 7.59 9.87 -14.39
CA ASP A 10 6.26 10.08 -13.82
C ASP A 10 6.34 10.43 -12.34
N MET A 11 7.19 9.73 -11.59
CA MET A 11 7.50 10.03 -10.19
C MET A 11 8.03 11.47 -10.04
N ARG A 12 8.99 11.87 -10.88
CA ARG A 12 9.51 13.25 -10.92
C ARG A 12 8.43 14.27 -11.25
N PHE A 13 7.57 13.98 -12.23
CA PHE A 13 6.46 14.87 -12.58
C PHE A 13 5.55 15.10 -11.37
N VAL A 14 5.11 14.01 -10.72
CA VAL A 14 4.21 14.09 -9.57
C VAL A 14 4.87 14.83 -8.40
N LEU A 15 6.12 14.50 -8.06
CA LEU A 15 6.81 15.13 -6.93
C LEU A 15 7.11 16.61 -7.19
N ASN A 16 7.74 16.94 -8.32
CA ASN A 16 8.33 18.27 -8.53
C ASN A 16 7.39 19.23 -9.25
N GLU A 17 6.60 18.73 -10.20
CA GLU A 17 5.80 19.61 -11.08
C GLU A 17 4.34 19.71 -10.61
N VAL A 18 3.79 18.64 -10.01
CA VAL A 18 2.39 18.62 -9.54
C VAL A 18 2.28 19.10 -8.10
N PHE A 19 3.06 18.50 -7.20
CA PHE A 19 2.98 18.78 -5.76
C PHE A 19 4.06 19.71 -5.23
N ASN A 20 5.14 19.90 -6.00
CA ASN A 20 6.31 20.67 -5.60
C ASN A 20 6.79 20.33 -4.17
N VAL A 21 7.02 19.04 -3.92
CA VAL A 21 7.27 18.51 -2.57
C VAL A 21 8.46 19.15 -1.85
N ALA A 22 9.42 19.69 -2.58
CA ALA A 22 10.56 20.41 -2.00
C ALA A 22 10.12 21.68 -1.25
N GLU A 23 9.09 22.39 -1.73
CA GLU A 23 8.54 23.54 -0.99
C GLU A 23 7.88 23.13 0.31
N LEU A 24 7.23 21.96 0.34
CA LEU A 24 6.68 21.39 1.56
C LEU A 24 7.81 21.03 2.54
N TRP A 25 8.83 20.30 2.09
CA TRP A 25 9.94 19.89 2.97
C TRP A 25 10.70 21.08 3.52
N ALA A 26 10.89 22.15 2.74
CA ALA A 26 11.53 23.38 3.20
C ALA A 26 10.74 24.09 4.33
N GLN A 27 9.43 23.82 4.47
CA GLN A 27 8.58 24.35 5.54
C GLN A 27 8.53 23.43 6.78
N LEU A 28 9.14 22.25 6.72
CA LEU A 28 9.17 21.26 7.79
C LEU A 28 10.59 21.22 8.38
N PRO A 29 10.84 21.78 9.57
CA PRO A 29 12.21 21.99 10.08
C PRO A 29 13.09 20.74 10.09
N GLU A 30 12.53 19.57 10.43
CA GLU A 30 13.26 18.29 10.43
C GLU A 30 13.64 17.79 9.02
N LEU A 31 12.94 18.25 7.96
CA LEU A 31 13.20 17.84 6.58
C LEU A 31 13.95 18.90 5.77
N ALA A 32 13.87 20.17 6.16
CA ALA A 32 14.36 21.31 5.39
C ALA A 32 15.85 21.22 5.04
N GLU A 33 16.68 20.64 5.92
CA GLU A 33 18.11 20.39 5.67
C GLU A 33 18.42 18.93 5.30
N ALA A 34 17.43 18.03 5.40
CA ALA A 34 17.63 16.60 5.20
C ALA A 34 17.39 16.16 3.75
N VAL A 35 16.50 16.84 3.01
CA VAL A 35 16.10 16.42 1.67
C VAL A 35 15.66 17.60 0.80
N ASP A 36 16.18 17.63 -0.42
CA ASP A 36 15.75 18.53 -1.49
C ASP A 36 15.34 17.74 -2.74
N ALA A 37 14.92 18.44 -3.80
CA ALA A 37 14.47 17.81 -5.04
C ALA A 37 15.57 16.97 -5.72
N ASP A 38 16.82 17.44 -5.69
CA ASP A 38 17.94 16.75 -6.35
C ASP A 38 18.34 15.49 -5.60
N THR A 39 18.41 15.56 -4.27
CA THR A 39 18.65 14.42 -3.37
C THR A 39 17.56 13.38 -3.53
N ALA A 40 16.29 13.81 -3.51
CA ALA A 40 15.15 12.94 -3.75
C ALA A 40 15.28 12.21 -5.10
N MET A 41 15.60 12.92 -6.17
CA MET A 41 15.73 12.29 -7.48
C MET A 41 16.91 11.31 -7.57
N ALA A 42 18.06 11.64 -6.96
CA ALA A 42 19.21 10.75 -6.90
C ALA A 42 18.86 9.43 -6.17
N VAL A 43 18.15 9.52 -5.03
CA VAL A 43 17.67 8.36 -4.28
C VAL A 43 16.74 7.50 -5.15
N LEU A 44 15.78 8.11 -5.86
CA LEU A 44 14.86 7.36 -6.72
C LEU A 44 15.57 6.73 -7.92
N GLU A 45 16.54 7.40 -8.52
CA GLU A 45 17.33 6.85 -9.63
C GLU A 45 18.15 5.61 -9.20
N GLU A 46 18.79 5.66 -8.04
CA GLU A 46 19.54 4.51 -7.51
C GLU A 46 18.60 3.37 -7.10
N ALA A 47 17.48 3.66 -6.43
CA ALA A 47 16.45 2.66 -6.14
C ALA A 47 15.91 2.00 -7.43
N GLY A 48 15.70 2.80 -8.47
CA GLY A 48 15.28 2.34 -9.80
C GLY A 48 16.29 1.38 -10.44
N LYS A 49 17.60 1.62 -10.27
CA LYS A 49 18.66 0.72 -10.75
C LYS A 49 18.64 -0.60 -9.99
N VAL A 50 18.55 -0.58 -8.66
CA VAL A 50 18.54 -1.79 -7.82
C VAL A 50 17.32 -2.65 -8.13
N THR A 51 16.13 -2.05 -8.13
CA THR A 51 14.87 -2.76 -8.40
C THR A 51 14.83 -3.36 -9.80
N SER A 52 15.27 -2.62 -10.83
CA SER A 52 15.25 -3.10 -12.22
C SER A 52 16.31 -4.16 -12.52
N LYS A 53 17.51 -4.07 -11.92
CA LYS A 53 18.64 -4.94 -12.29
C LYS A 53 18.86 -6.12 -11.34
N ARG A 54 18.44 -6.02 -10.08
CA ARG A 54 18.72 -7.04 -9.05
C ARG A 54 17.48 -7.78 -8.57
N ILE A 55 16.33 -7.10 -8.50
CA ILE A 55 15.10 -7.70 -7.95
C ILE A 55 14.17 -8.19 -9.06
N ALA A 56 13.82 -7.33 -10.03
CA ALA A 56 12.86 -7.68 -11.09
C ALA A 56 13.19 -8.97 -11.87
N PRO A 57 14.46 -9.27 -12.20
CA PRO A 57 14.80 -10.50 -12.93
C PRO A 57 14.48 -11.79 -12.15
N LEU A 58 14.40 -11.73 -10.82
CA LEU A 58 14.15 -12.89 -9.96
C LEU A 58 12.66 -13.22 -9.83
N SER A 59 11.77 -12.26 -10.10
CA SER A 59 10.34 -12.32 -9.76
C SER A 59 9.64 -13.61 -10.22
N ARG A 60 9.85 -14.02 -11.48
CA ARG A 60 9.18 -15.21 -12.03
C ARG A 60 9.76 -16.51 -11.47
N ALA A 61 11.09 -16.65 -11.48
CA ALA A 61 11.74 -17.87 -10.98
C ALA A 61 11.42 -18.09 -9.50
N ALA A 62 11.35 -17.00 -8.71
CA ALA A 62 10.97 -17.05 -7.31
C ALA A 62 9.51 -17.48 -7.08
N ASP A 63 8.56 -17.09 -7.94
CA ASP A 63 7.18 -17.60 -7.87
C ASP A 63 7.07 -19.08 -8.25
N GLU A 64 7.87 -19.53 -9.22
CA GLU A 64 7.91 -20.94 -9.64
C GLU A 64 8.53 -21.85 -8.56
N GLU A 65 9.56 -21.37 -7.85
CA GLU A 65 10.22 -22.10 -6.75
C GLU A 65 9.42 -22.03 -5.45
N GLY A 66 9.01 -20.84 -5.03
CA GLY A 66 8.36 -20.59 -3.74
C GLY A 66 9.28 -20.79 -2.54
N CYS A 67 8.78 -20.50 -1.34
CA CYS A 67 9.51 -20.80 -0.10
C CYS A 67 9.41 -22.30 0.26
N HIS A 68 10.46 -22.83 0.90
CA HIS A 68 10.50 -24.21 1.39
C HIS A 68 10.65 -24.25 2.90
N TRP A 69 9.75 -24.97 3.59
CA TRP A 69 9.83 -25.20 5.02
C TRP A 69 10.40 -26.60 5.33
N ASP A 70 11.34 -26.67 6.27
CA ASP A 70 11.94 -27.91 6.76
C ASP A 70 12.24 -27.79 8.26
N ASN A 71 11.49 -28.53 9.08
CA ASN A 71 11.66 -28.65 10.53
C ASN A 71 11.89 -27.31 11.27
N GLY A 72 11.06 -26.32 10.97
CA GLY A 72 11.11 -25.00 11.60
C GLY A 72 11.98 -23.97 10.90
N ALA A 73 12.80 -24.35 9.93
CA ALA A 73 13.53 -23.43 9.07
C ALA A 73 12.76 -23.17 7.77
N VAL A 74 12.90 -21.96 7.22
CA VAL A 74 12.34 -21.59 5.92
C VAL A 74 13.47 -21.10 5.02
N ARG A 75 13.58 -21.72 3.84
CA ARG A 75 14.47 -21.28 2.76
C ARG A 75 13.70 -20.42 1.77
N THR A 76 14.27 -19.27 1.42
CA THR A 76 13.77 -18.41 0.35
C THR A 76 14.27 -18.88 -1.02
N PRO A 77 13.63 -18.46 -2.14
CA PRO A 77 14.05 -18.86 -3.47
C PRO A 77 15.48 -18.45 -3.84
N ALA A 78 16.07 -19.14 -4.81
CA ALA A 78 17.39 -18.82 -5.32
C ALA A 78 17.50 -17.35 -5.77
N GLY A 79 18.60 -16.69 -5.38
CA GLY A 79 18.87 -15.29 -5.70
C GLY A 79 18.29 -14.27 -4.70
N PHE A 80 17.34 -14.65 -3.84
CA PHE A 80 16.74 -13.72 -2.88
C PHE A 80 17.73 -13.26 -1.81
N ILE A 81 18.60 -14.13 -1.31
CA ILE A 81 19.63 -13.78 -0.31
C ILE A 81 20.57 -12.71 -0.89
N GLU A 82 21.09 -12.91 -2.11
CA GLU A 82 22.01 -11.97 -2.76
C GLU A 82 21.32 -10.64 -3.09
N ALA A 83 20.07 -10.68 -3.54
CA ALA A 83 19.28 -9.49 -3.80
C ALA A 83 18.95 -8.72 -2.50
N TYR A 84 18.61 -9.42 -1.43
CA TYR A 84 18.34 -8.83 -0.12
C TYR A 84 19.59 -8.20 0.48
N ASN A 85 20.74 -8.87 0.43
CA ASN A 85 22.01 -8.29 0.87
C ASN A 85 22.36 -7.01 0.09
N THR A 86 22.19 -7.04 -1.24
CA THR A 86 22.39 -5.83 -2.07
C THR A 86 21.43 -4.71 -1.67
N TYR A 87 20.19 -5.05 -1.33
CA TYR A 87 19.17 -4.10 -0.90
C TYR A 87 19.49 -3.52 0.49
N ALA A 88 19.92 -4.35 1.43
CA ALA A 88 20.33 -3.96 2.78
C ALA A 88 21.62 -3.10 2.78
N GLU A 89 22.66 -3.52 2.06
CA GLU A 89 23.92 -2.79 1.91
C GLU A 89 23.73 -1.39 1.28
N GLY A 90 22.73 -1.23 0.43
CA GLY A 90 22.35 0.06 -0.14
C GLY A 90 21.52 0.95 0.80
N GLY A 91 21.22 0.50 2.02
CA GLY A 91 20.41 1.23 3.00
C GLY A 91 18.91 1.23 2.70
N TRP A 92 18.44 0.40 1.76
CA TRP A 92 17.07 0.50 1.23
C TRP A 92 16.01 -0.05 2.20
N VAL A 93 16.39 -0.83 3.21
CA VAL A 93 15.47 -1.27 4.28
C VAL A 93 15.10 -0.08 5.19
N GLY A 94 16.05 0.82 5.43
CA GLY A 94 15.92 1.96 6.34
C GLY A 94 15.62 3.29 5.67
N VAL A 95 15.02 3.34 4.46
CA VAL A 95 14.81 4.59 3.71
C VAL A 95 14.07 5.65 4.53
N GLY A 96 12.93 5.29 5.13
CA GLY A 96 12.19 6.18 6.03
C GLY A 96 12.61 6.07 7.50
N GLY A 97 13.67 5.32 7.77
CA GLY A 97 14.15 5.05 9.13
C GLY A 97 14.75 6.27 9.79
N ASP A 98 14.72 6.29 11.11
CA ASP A 98 15.22 7.39 11.92
C ASP A 98 16.76 7.49 11.85
N PRO A 99 17.33 8.65 11.45
CA PRO A 99 18.77 8.85 11.38
C PRO A 99 19.51 8.64 12.70
N GLN A 100 18.85 8.87 13.85
CA GLN A 100 19.46 8.63 15.18
C GLN A 100 19.90 7.17 15.34
N PHE A 101 19.20 6.24 14.69
CA PHE A 101 19.49 4.82 14.74
C PHE A 101 20.02 4.29 13.40
N GLY A 102 20.54 5.15 12.52
CA GLY A 102 21.16 4.75 11.25
C GLY A 102 20.22 4.56 10.07
N GLY A 103 18.96 5.00 10.18
CA GLY A 103 18.07 5.12 9.02
C GLY A 103 18.45 6.29 8.11
N MET A 104 17.87 6.32 6.91
CA MET A 104 18.18 7.33 5.89
C MET A 104 17.40 8.65 6.09
N GLY A 105 16.34 8.65 6.90
CA GLY A 105 15.56 9.85 7.25
C GLY A 105 14.67 10.41 6.15
N MET A 106 14.45 9.67 5.06
CA MET A 106 13.67 10.19 3.94
C MET A 106 12.18 10.28 4.28
N PRO A 107 11.47 11.33 3.81
CA PRO A 107 10.04 11.48 4.02
C PRO A 107 9.23 10.37 3.34
N LYS A 108 8.00 10.13 3.83
CA LYS A 108 7.10 9.13 3.29
C LYS A 108 6.78 9.37 1.82
N ALA A 109 6.73 10.62 1.37
CA ALA A 109 6.58 10.95 -0.05
C ALA A 109 7.66 10.29 -0.95
N ILE A 110 8.88 10.09 -0.43
CA ILE A 110 9.98 9.41 -1.12
C ILE A 110 9.96 7.91 -0.89
N SER A 111 9.81 7.45 0.37
CA SER A 111 9.79 6.00 0.64
C SER A 111 8.60 5.31 -0.04
N ALA A 112 7.47 5.99 -0.22
CA ALA A 112 6.34 5.50 -1.02
C ALA A 112 6.71 5.21 -2.48
N GLN A 113 7.56 6.03 -3.12
CA GLN A 113 8.01 5.76 -4.50
C GLN A 113 8.98 4.57 -4.55
N VAL A 114 9.85 4.45 -3.54
CA VAL A 114 10.75 3.30 -3.41
C VAL A 114 9.95 2.01 -3.21
N GLU A 115 8.93 2.04 -2.35
CA GLU A 115 7.98 0.95 -2.14
C GLU A 115 7.28 0.58 -3.46
N GLU A 116 6.83 1.55 -4.26
CA GLU A 116 6.24 1.28 -5.56
C GLU A 116 7.22 0.52 -6.47
N MET A 117 8.47 0.99 -6.56
CA MET A 117 9.47 0.36 -7.42
C MET A 117 9.82 -1.07 -6.99
N VAL A 118 9.95 -1.29 -5.69
CA VAL A 118 10.26 -2.61 -5.12
C VAL A 118 9.10 -3.56 -5.38
N ASN A 119 7.88 -3.15 -5.07
CA ASN A 119 6.70 -4.01 -5.26
C ASN A 119 6.40 -4.28 -6.75
N ALA A 120 6.70 -3.33 -7.65
CA ALA A 120 6.53 -3.52 -9.09
C ALA A 120 7.59 -4.48 -9.66
N SER A 121 8.79 -4.48 -9.05
CA SER A 121 9.85 -5.42 -9.40
C SER A 121 9.54 -6.84 -8.91
N SER A 122 9.11 -7.00 -7.66
CA SER A 122 8.67 -8.27 -7.09
C SER A 122 7.90 -8.02 -5.79
N LEU A 123 6.58 -8.22 -5.81
CA LEU A 123 5.71 -8.05 -4.64
C LEU A 123 6.15 -8.96 -3.48
N SER A 124 6.47 -10.22 -3.76
CA SER A 124 6.88 -11.20 -2.76
C SER A 124 8.22 -10.86 -2.09
N PHE A 125 9.17 -10.29 -2.83
CA PHE A 125 10.41 -9.76 -2.27
C PHE A 125 10.14 -8.53 -1.41
N GLY A 126 9.32 -7.59 -1.89
CA GLY A 126 9.03 -6.32 -1.23
C GLY A 126 8.41 -6.46 0.17
N LEU A 127 7.73 -7.57 0.45
CA LEU A 127 7.11 -7.83 1.74
C LEU A 127 8.12 -7.95 2.90
N TYR A 128 9.32 -8.48 2.67
CA TYR A 128 10.34 -8.63 3.73
C TYR A 128 10.86 -7.27 4.27
N PRO A 129 11.37 -6.34 3.43
CA PRO A 129 11.78 -5.03 3.92
C PRO A 129 10.59 -4.18 4.39
N MET A 130 9.41 -4.30 3.76
CA MET A 130 8.22 -3.55 4.19
C MET A 130 7.84 -3.87 5.64
N LEU A 131 7.74 -5.14 6.01
CA LEU A 131 7.39 -5.53 7.38
C LEU A 131 8.47 -5.16 8.39
N THR A 132 9.72 -5.14 7.96
CA THR A 132 10.84 -4.66 8.78
C THR A 132 10.66 -3.17 9.07
N ALA A 133 10.37 -2.35 8.04
CA ALA A 133 10.10 -0.93 8.20
C ALA A 133 8.88 -0.66 9.11
N GLY A 134 7.79 -1.43 8.93
CA GLY A 134 6.60 -1.36 9.78
C GLY A 134 6.87 -1.66 11.25
N ALA A 135 7.65 -2.71 11.52
CA ALA A 135 8.07 -3.06 12.87
C ALA A 135 8.97 -1.99 13.51
N CYS A 136 9.93 -1.46 12.73
CA CYS A 136 10.76 -0.34 13.18
C CYS A 136 9.93 0.89 13.55
N LEU A 137 8.89 1.21 12.79
CA LEU A 137 8.02 2.34 13.07
C LEU A 137 7.30 2.18 14.42
N SER A 138 6.81 0.98 14.75
CA SER A 138 6.20 0.72 16.06
C SER A 138 7.21 0.82 17.20
N ILE A 139 8.39 0.22 17.01
CA ILE A 139 9.46 0.23 18.02
C ILE A 139 9.92 1.66 18.27
N ASN A 140 10.17 2.44 17.22
CA ASN A 140 10.65 3.81 17.37
C ASN A 140 9.62 4.71 18.07
N ALA A 141 8.34 4.53 17.77
CA ALA A 141 7.27 5.33 18.37
C ALA A 141 6.99 4.96 19.84
N HIS A 142 7.09 3.68 20.22
CA HIS A 142 6.49 3.20 21.47
C HIS A 142 7.41 2.40 22.39
N ALA A 143 8.53 1.87 21.90
CA ALA A 143 9.44 1.11 22.75
C ALA A 143 10.20 2.03 23.71
N SER A 144 10.80 1.46 24.75
CA SER A 144 11.75 2.20 25.59
C SER A 144 13.02 2.53 24.82
N ASP A 145 13.75 3.58 25.23
CA ASP A 145 15.00 3.97 24.56
C ASP A 145 16.02 2.82 24.53
N ALA A 146 16.09 2.02 25.60
CA ALA A 146 16.94 0.83 25.65
C ALA A 146 16.58 -0.21 24.58
N LEU A 147 15.28 -0.40 24.26
CA LEU A 147 14.87 -1.28 23.16
C LEU A 147 15.17 -0.64 21.80
N LYS A 148 14.97 0.68 21.65
CA LYS A 148 15.28 1.37 20.40
C LYS A 148 16.76 1.27 20.05
N GLU A 149 17.64 1.61 20.98
CA GLU A 149 19.10 1.53 20.83
C GLU A 149 19.56 0.10 20.53
N LYS A 150 18.93 -0.90 21.15
CA LYS A 150 19.32 -2.30 21.00
C LYS A 150 18.88 -2.93 19.68
N TYR A 151 17.72 -2.55 19.13
CA TYR A 151 17.12 -3.25 18.00
C TYR A 151 17.07 -2.44 16.70
N LEU A 152 16.80 -1.13 16.74
CA LEU A 152 16.59 -0.33 15.53
C LEU A 152 17.80 -0.27 14.60
N PRO A 153 19.07 -0.14 15.08
CA PRO A 153 20.22 -0.05 14.17
C PRO A 153 20.35 -1.24 13.21
N ASN A 154 20.28 -2.46 13.74
CA ASN A 154 20.38 -3.67 12.92
C ASN A 154 19.14 -3.88 12.04
N MET A 155 17.96 -3.44 12.48
CA MET A 155 16.74 -3.53 11.66
C MET A 155 16.74 -2.53 10.50
N TYR A 156 17.16 -1.28 10.71
CA TYR A 156 17.28 -0.29 9.63
C TYR A 156 18.41 -0.64 8.65
N ALA A 157 19.50 -1.23 9.14
CA ALA A 157 20.56 -1.76 8.29
C ALA A 157 20.15 -3.00 7.48
N GLY A 158 18.99 -3.61 7.77
CA GLY A 158 18.53 -4.84 7.14
C GLY A 158 19.26 -6.11 7.62
N VAL A 159 20.12 -6.01 8.63
CA VAL A 159 20.81 -7.16 9.24
C VAL A 159 19.81 -8.05 9.98
N TRP A 160 18.82 -7.42 10.64
CA TRP A 160 17.69 -8.09 11.28
C TRP A 160 16.39 -7.71 10.58
N ALA A 161 15.46 -8.66 10.45
CA ALA A 161 14.14 -8.42 9.88
C ALA A 161 13.09 -8.17 10.97
N GLY A 162 11.93 -7.66 10.56
CA GLY A 162 10.74 -7.52 11.41
C GLY A 162 9.55 -8.31 10.87
N SER A 163 8.65 -8.72 11.77
CA SER A 163 7.36 -9.31 11.39
C SER A 163 6.26 -8.97 12.39
N MET A 164 5.01 -9.04 11.93
CA MET A 164 3.84 -8.61 12.69
C MET A 164 2.96 -9.81 13.04
N CYS A 165 2.84 -10.12 14.34
CA CYS A 165 2.24 -11.33 14.87
C CYS A 165 0.91 -11.07 15.60
N LEU A 166 -0.18 -10.91 14.83
CA LEU A 166 -1.50 -10.51 15.35
C LEU A 166 -2.50 -11.68 15.38
N THR A 167 -2.76 -12.23 14.20
CA THR A 167 -3.88 -13.12 13.87
C THR A 167 -3.73 -14.49 14.50
N GLU A 168 -4.84 -15.06 14.96
CA GLU A 168 -4.95 -16.44 15.46
C GLU A 168 -6.01 -17.21 14.65
N PRO A 169 -6.03 -18.55 14.67
CA PRO A 169 -7.00 -19.34 13.89
C PRO A 169 -8.47 -18.94 14.07
N HIS A 170 -8.84 -18.48 15.27
CA HIS A 170 -10.19 -18.02 15.58
C HIS A 170 -10.32 -16.48 15.58
N ALA A 171 -9.25 -15.72 15.32
CA ALA A 171 -9.20 -14.27 15.46
C ALA A 171 -8.47 -13.59 14.29
N GLY A 172 -9.25 -13.10 13.32
CA GLY A 172 -8.79 -12.25 12.22
C GLY A 172 -9.15 -10.78 12.45
N THR A 173 -10.23 -10.32 11.81
CA THR A 173 -10.76 -8.96 11.99
C THR A 173 -11.06 -8.63 13.45
N ASP A 174 -11.60 -9.58 14.21
CA ASP A 174 -11.84 -9.42 15.64
C ASP A 174 -10.61 -9.88 16.44
N LEU A 175 -9.62 -9.00 16.57
CA LEU A 175 -8.45 -9.24 17.42
C LEU A 175 -8.80 -9.26 18.92
N GLY A 176 -10.00 -8.82 19.32
CA GLY A 176 -10.40 -8.78 20.73
C GLY A 176 -10.44 -10.15 21.41
N ILE A 177 -10.57 -11.22 20.62
CA ILE A 177 -10.71 -12.61 21.09
C ILE A 177 -9.41 -13.42 21.00
N ILE A 178 -8.26 -12.78 20.78
CA ILE A 178 -6.95 -13.45 20.86
C ILE A 178 -6.74 -14.10 22.24
N ARG A 179 -5.98 -15.20 22.24
CA ARG A 179 -5.67 -16.06 23.38
C ARG A 179 -4.19 -16.14 23.70
N THR A 180 -3.29 -15.68 22.82
CA THR A 180 -1.87 -15.55 23.15
C THR A 180 -1.73 -14.74 24.44
N LYS A 181 -0.96 -15.28 25.39
CA LYS A 181 -0.73 -14.69 26.71
C LYS A 181 0.72 -14.28 26.90
N ALA A 182 0.96 -13.32 27.79
CA ALA A 182 2.30 -12.88 28.18
C ALA A 182 2.39 -12.80 29.71
N GLU A 183 3.21 -13.66 30.32
CA GLU A 183 3.37 -13.74 31.78
C GLU A 183 4.59 -12.93 32.23
N PRO A 184 4.43 -11.91 33.11
CA PRO A 184 5.52 -11.05 33.55
C PRO A 184 6.58 -11.83 34.33
N GLN A 185 7.85 -11.50 34.13
CA GLN A 185 9.00 -12.07 34.83
C GLN A 185 9.66 -11.04 35.77
N ALA A 186 10.48 -11.53 36.71
CA ALA A 186 11.13 -10.68 37.72
C ALA A 186 12.19 -9.73 37.13
N ASP A 187 12.74 -10.04 35.96
CA ASP A 187 13.74 -9.24 35.25
C ASP A 187 13.12 -8.19 34.30
N GLY A 188 11.78 -8.06 34.31
CA GLY A 188 11.04 -7.13 33.46
C GLY A 188 10.71 -7.67 32.06
N SER A 189 11.17 -8.89 31.71
CA SER A 189 10.73 -9.59 30.51
C SER A 189 9.36 -10.27 30.70
N TYR A 190 8.85 -10.87 29.64
CA TYR A 190 7.61 -11.63 29.63
C TYR A 190 7.83 -12.99 28.98
N LYS A 191 7.12 -14.01 29.46
CA LYS A 191 6.97 -15.30 28.77
C LYS A 191 5.72 -15.26 27.90
N VAL A 192 5.92 -15.15 26.59
CA VAL A 192 4.85 -15.11 25.58
C VAL A 192 4.51 -16.53 25.13
N SER A 193 3.24 -16.91 25.21
CA SER A 193 2.78 -18.25 24.83
C SER A 193 1.52 -18.19 23.96
N GLY A 194 1.56 -18.89 22.83
CA GLY A 194 0.42 -19.06 21.92
C GLY A 194 0.83 -19.27 20.46
N THR A 195 -0.16 -19.35 19.59
CA THR A 195 0.05 -19.58 18.15
C THR A 195 -0.53 -18.43 17.35
N LYS A 196 0.24 -17.93 16.38
CA LYS A 196 -0.18 -16.93 15.41
C LYS A 196 -0.15 -17.51 14.01
N ILE A 197 -1.06 -17.08 13.14
CA ILE A 197 -1.16 -17.57 11.76
C ILE A 197 -1.08 -16.43 10.77
N PHE A 198 -0.77 -16.78 9.52
CA PHE A 198 -0.63 -15.82 8.42
C PHE A 198 0.45 -14.77 8.66
N ILE A 199 1.55 -15.17 9.31
CA ILE A 199 2.65 -14.27 9.64
C ILE A 199 3.59 -14.18 8.45
N THR A 200 3.43 -13.12 7.67
CA THR A 200 4.33 -12.79 6.57
C THR A 200 5.75 -12.56 7.11
N GLY A 201 6.75 -13.18 6.49
CA GLY A 201 8.14 -13.09 6.93
C GLY A 201 8.38 -13.64 8.34
N GLY A 202 7.49 -14.51 8.86
CA GLY A 202 7.64 -15.05 10.22
C GLY A 202 8.88 -15.94 10.40
N GLU A 203 9.43 -16.49 9.32
CA GLU A 203 10.71 -17.20 9.32
C GLU A 203 11.30 -17.18 7.90
N HIS A 204 12.62 -17.05 7.79
CA HIS A 204 13.37 -17.05 6.53
C HIS A 204 14.90 -17.05 6.80
N ASP A 205 15.66 -17.23 5.73
CA ASP A 205 17.14 -17.27 5.72
C ASP A 205 17.80 -15.97 5.21
N LEU A 206 17.02 -14.92 4.93
CA LEU A 206 17.55 -13.61 4.49
C LEU A 206 18.33 -12.84 5.56
N THR A 207 18.06 -13.07 6.85
CA THR A 207 18.64 -12.33 7.97
C THR A 207 19.03 -13.25 9.11
N GLU A 208 19.99 -12.82 9.93
CA GLU A 208 20.46 -13.58 11.08
C GLU A 208 19.46 -13.60 12.25
N ASN A 209 18.64 -12.56 12.38
CA ASN A 209 17.60 -12.43 13.40
C ASN A 209 16.29 -11.89 12.79
N ILE A 210 15.17 -12.19 13.46
CA ILE A 210 13.83 -11.70 13.11
C ILE A 210 13.18 -11.22 14.40
N ILE A 211 12.70 -9.98 14.39
CA ILE A 211 12.07 -9.33 15.53
C ILE A 211 10.55 -9.41 15.35
N HIS A 212 9.90 -10.31 16.09
CA HIS A 212 8.45 -10.49 16.03
C HIS A 212 7.76 -9.48 16.94
N LEU A 213 6.85 -8.68 16.40
CA LEU A 213 5.95 -7.84 17.19
C LEU A 213 4.64 -8.60 17.43
N VAL A 214 4.48 -9.15 18.63
CA VAL A 214 3.42 -10.10 19.00
C VAL A 214 2.34 -9.42 19.84
N LEU A 215 1.09 -9.56 19.42
CA LEU A 215 -0.07 -9.20 20.26
C LEU A 215 -0.40 -10.32 21.24
N ALA A 216 -0.43 -9.99 22.52
CA ALA A 216 -0.78 -10.92 23.58
C ALA A 216 -1.51 -10.22 24.74
N LYS A 217 -2.17 -11.01 25.60
CA LYS A 217 -2.87 -10.52 26.79
C LYS A 217 -2.07 -10.81 28.06
N LEU A 218 -2.06 -9.85 28.98
CA LEU A 218 -1.56 -10.05 30.34
C LEU A 218 -2.57 -10.89 31.15
N PRO A 219 -2.14 -11.58 32.25
CA PRO A 219 -3.02 -12.46 33.02
C PRO A 219 -4.27 -11.76 33.57
N ASP A 220 -4.13 -10.50 33.92
CA ASP A 220 -5.12 -9.62 34.55
C ASP A 220 -5.64 -8.55 33.57
N ALA A 221 -5.43 -8.76 32.26
CA ALA A 221 -5.92 -7.87 31.22
C ALA A 221 -7.46 -7.87 31.10
N PRO A 222 -8.08 -6.71 30.81
CA PRO A 222 -9.51 -6.65 30.48
C PRO A 222 -9.87 -7.53 29.27
N ALA A 223 -11.12 -7.99 29.22
CA ALA A 223 -11.63 -8.70 28.04
C ALA A 223 -11.65 -7.81 26.79
N GLY A 224 -11.61 -8.45 25.62
CA GLY A 224 -11.70 -7.76 24.33
C GLY A 224 -10.44 -6.98 23.92
N PRO A 225 -10.56 -6.05 22.97
CA PRO A 225 -9.42 -5.34 22.38
C PRO A 225 -8.67 -4.42 23.36
N LYS A 226 -9.34 -3.99 24.44
CA LYS A 226 -8.75 -3.11 25.46
C LYS A 226 -7.74 -3.82 26.38
N GLY A 227 -7.64 -5.14 26.35
CA GLY A 227 -6.66 -5.90 27.14
C GLY A 227 -5.45 -6.39 26.36
N ILE A 228 -5.22 -5.86 25.17
CA ILE A 228 -4.16 -6.33 24.28
C ILE A 228 -2.91 -5.47 24.50
N SER A 229 -1.78 -6.12 24.71
CA SER A 229 -0.43 -5.53 24.78
C SER A 229 0.41 -5.97 23.57
N LEU A 230 1.46 -5.20 23.26
CA LEU A 230 2.40 -5.47 22.18
C LEU A 230 3.74 -5.89 22.77
N PHE A 231 4.35 -6.94 22.23
CA PHE A 231 5.63 -7.46 22.70
C PHE A 231 6.61 -7.62 21.55
N LEU A 232 7.84 -7.17 21.76
CA LEU A 232 9.00 -7.49 20.94
C LEU A 232 9.54 -8.86 21.38
N VAL A 233 9.51 -9.85 20.48
CA VAL A 233 9.98 -11.22 20.71
C VAL A 233 11.00 -11.56 19.63
N PRO A 234 12.31 -11.56 19.93
CA PRO A 234 13.32 -11.82 18.91
C PRO A 234 13.47 -13.32 18.64
N LYS A 235 13.79 -13.72 17.41
CA LYS A 235 14.11 -15.11 17.00
C LYS A 235 15.30 -15.66 17.80
N PHE A 236 16.35 -14.87 17.90
CA PHE A 236 17.50 -15.10 18.78
C PHE A 236 17.58 -13.99 19.83
N LEU A 237 17.78 -14.37 21.09
CA LEU A 237 18.01 -13.40 22.16
C LEU A 237 19.24 -12.55 21.83
N VAL A 238 19.26 -11.31 22.29
CA VAL A 238 20.37 -10.38 22.02
C VAL A 238 21.09 -10.11 23.33
N ASN A 239 22.39 -10.36 23.36
CA ASN A 239 23.25 -10.13 24.53
C ASN A 239 23.47 -8.63 24.79
N GLU A 240 24.09 -8.27 25.91
CA GLU A 240 24.38 -6.85 26.23
C GLU A 240 25.37 -6.20 25.26
N ASP A 241 26.26 -6.98 24.66
CA ASP A 241 27.24 -6.52 23.65
C ASP A 241 26.66 -6.43 22.22
N GLY A 242 25.36 -6.72 22.06
CA GLY A 242 24.66 -6.72 20.77
C GLY A 242 24.80 -8.01 19.95
N SER A 243 25.60 -8.98 20.41
CA SER A 243 25.71 -10.28 19.73
C SER A 243 24.46 -11.15 19.92
N LEU A 244 24.24 -12.08 18.99
CA LEU A 244 23.15 -13.05 19.08
C LEU A 244 23.48 -14.13 20.12
N GLY A 245 22.56 -14.34 21.06
CA GLY A 245 22.58 -15.35 22.09
C GLY A 245 21.76 -16.59 21.73
N ALA A 246 21.12 -17.20 22.74
CA ALA A 246 20.35 -18.43 22.57
C ALA A 246 19.12 -18.22 21.66
N ARG A 247 18.72 -19.29 20.95
CA ARG A 247 17.46 -19.33 20.18
C ARG A 247 16.30 -19.18 21.16
N ASN A 248 15.48 -18.15 20.96
CA ASN A 248 14.24 -17.96 21.70
C ASN A 248 13.22 -19.01 21.23
N PRO A 249 12.34 -19.59 22.08
CA PRO A 249 11.32 -20.54 21.65
C PRO A 249 10.14 -19.89 20.88
N ALA A 250 10.47 -19.15 19.82
CA ALA A 250 9.60 -18.62 18.79
C ALA A 250 9.92 -19.35 17.46
N THR A 251 9.04 -20.27 17.03
CA THR A 251 9.32 -21.23 15.95
C THR A 251 8.25 -21.21 14.87
N CYS A 252 8.66 -21.48 13.63
CA CYS A 252 7.74 -21.63 12.50
C CYS A 252 7.22 -23.08 12.44
N GLY A 253 5.94 -23.29 12.73
CA GLY A 253 5.32 -24.61 12.69
C GLY A 253 5.04 -25.11 11.27
N SER A 254 4.76 -24.22 10.33
CA SER A 254 4.54 -24.52 8.91
C SER A 254 4.48 -23.22 8.09
N ILE A 255 4.51 -23.36 6.76
CA ILE A 255 4.19 -22.27 5.82
C ILE A 255 2.94 -22.60 5.01
N GLU A 256 2.18 -21.57 4.63
CA GLU A 256 0.93 -21.71 3.88
C GLU A 256 1.13 -21.95 2.37
N HIS A 257 0.26 -22.76 1.78
CA HIS A 257 0.13 -22.91 0.32
C HIS A 257 -0.84 -21.84 -0.21
N LYS A 258 -0.32 -20.86 -0.95
CA LYS A 258 -1.06 -19.64 -1.33
C LYS A 258 -1.43 -19.63 -2.81
N MET A 259 -2.28 -18.68 -3.20
CA MET A 259 -2.57 -18.38 -4.60
C MET A 259 -1.37 -17.69 -5.29
N GLY A 260 -0.87 -16.61 -4.70
CA GLY A 260 0.27 -15.83 -5.18
C GLY A 260 1.27 -15.57 -4.06
N ILE A 261 2.22 -14.68 -4.32
CA ILE A 261 3.33 -14.31 -3.44
C ILE A 261 4.05 -15.54 -2.86
N GLN A 262 4.31 -16.53 -3.71
CA GLN A 262 4.86 -17.83 -3.31
C GLN A 262 6.24 -17.69 -2.65
N ALA A 263 7.03 -16.70 -3.08
CA ALA A 263 8.35 -16.38 -2.54
C ALA A 263 8.32 -15.55 -1.23
N SER A 264 7.13 -15.23 -0.71
CA SER A 264 6.96 -14.64 0.60
C SER A 264 6.50 -15.72 1.59
N ALA A 265 7.33 -16.01 2.58
CA ALA A 265 6.99 -16.97 3.63
C ALA A 265 5.77 -16.45 4.41
N THR A 266 4.75 -17.29 4.56
CA THR A 266 3.56 -16.99 5.35
C THR A 266 3.42 -18.08 6.39
N CYS A 267 3.77 -17.76 7.63
CA CYS A 267 4.08 -18.75 8.64
C CYS A 267 2.94 -18.92 9.64
N VAL A 268 2.82 -20.15 10.15
CA VAL A 268 2.23 -20.41 11.48
C VAL A 268 3.36 -20.28 12.49
N MET A 269 3.28 -19.30 13.38
CA MET A 269 4.29 -19.04 14.41
C MET A 269 3.82 -19.54 15.78
N ASN A 270 4.66 -20.31 16.45
CA ASN A 270 4.43 -20.82 17.80
C ASN A 270 5.40 -20.16 18.76
N PHE A 271 4.85 -19.59 19.83
CA PHE A 271 5.59 -19.02 20.95
C PHE A 271 5.36 -19.92 22.17
N ASP A 272 6.42 -20.52 22.71
CA ASP A 272 6.37 -21.43 23.86
C ASP A 272 7.21 -20.85 25.00
N GLU A 273 6.56 -20.13 25.91
CA GLU A 273 7.23 -19.32 26.93
C GLU A 273 8.35 -18.42 26.37
N ALA A 274 8.19 -17.93 25.13
CA ALA A 274 9.18 -17.11 24.44
C ALA A 274 9.43 -15.80 25.19
N VAL A 275 10.69 -15.44 25.35
CA VAL A 275 11.08 -14.20 26.03
C VAL A 275 10.70 -13.01 25.15
N GLY A 276 9.87 -12.13 25.68
CA GLY A 276 9.44 -10.90 25.02
C GLY A 276 9.61 -9.68 25.92
N TYR A 277 9.66 -8.51 25.29
CA TYR A 277 9.75 -7.20 25.96
C TYR A 277 8.56 -6.35 25.55
N ILE A 278 7.90 -5.71 26.50
CA ILE A 278 6.72 -4.90 26.20
C ILE A 278 7.11 -3.67 25.36
N VAL A 279 6.31 -3.37 24.34
CA VAL A 279 6.42 -2.17 23.51
C VAL A 279 5.24 -1.26 23.83
N GLY A 280 5.53 -0.07 24.37
CA GLY A 280 4.54 0.84 24.91
C GLY A 280 4.00 0.42 26.27
N GLU A 281 2.82 0.94 26.61
CA GLU A 281 2.17 0.68 27.89
C GLU A 281 1.37 -0.64 27.91
N PRO A 282 1.25 -1.30 29.08
CA PRO A 282 0.31 -2.41 29.27
C PRO A 282 -1.09 -2.10 28.77
N ASN A 283 -1.70 -3.05 28.05
CA ASN A 283 -3.05 -2.97 27.49
C ASN A 283 -3.26 -1.86 26.43
N LYS A 284 -2.15 -1.28 25.92
CA LYS A 284 -2.16 -0.29 24.82
C LYS A 284 -1.57 -0.83 23.52
N GLY A 285 -1.43 -2.16 23.38
CA GLY A 285 -0.79 -2.80 22.24
C GLY A 285 -1.47 -2.47 20.90
N LEU A 286 -2.80 -2.50 20.85
CA LEU A 286 -3.50 -2.09 19.63
C LEU A 286 -3.26 -0.61 19.29
N ALA A 287 -3.27 0.28 20.29
CA ALA A 287 -3.02 1.70 20.07
C ALA A 287 -1.60 1.93 19.52
N ALA A 288 -0.60 1.23 20.06
CA ALA A 288 0.75 1.24 19.52
C ALA A 288 0.80 0.74 18.06
N MET A 289 0.02 -0.30 17.74
CA MET A 289 -0.10 -0.80 16.38
C MET A 289 -0.82 0.15 15.40
N PHE A 290 -1.78 0.95 15.88
CA PHE A 290 -2.48 1.91 15.03
C PHE A 290 -1.54 3.01 14.50
N THR A 291 -0.44 3.32 15.18
CA THR A 291 0.54 4.33 14.73
C THR A 291 1.19 3.96 13.40
N MET A 292 1.57 2.70 13.18
CA MET A 292 2.09 2.28 11.87
C MET A 292 1.00 1.93 10.87
N MET A 293 -0.22 1.59 11.32
CA MET A 293 -1.23 1.06 10.41
C MET A 293 -1.63 2.06 9.31
N ASN A 294 -1.55 3.36 9.54
CA ASN A 294 -1.75 4.36 8.47
C ASN A 294 -0.67 4.27 7.38
N TYR A 295 0.59 4.03 7.77
CA TYR A 295 1.71 3.86 6.85
C TYR A 295 1.62 2.53 6.10
N GLU A 296 1.32 1.44 6.80
CA GLU A 296 1.15 0.09 6.21
C GLU A 296 -0.04 0.04 5.24
N ARG A 297 -1.18 0.66 5.58
CA ARG A 297 -2.34 0.74 4.68
C ARG A 297 -2.02 1.47 3.38
N LEU A 298 -1.25 2.55 3.44
CA LEU A 298 -0.75 3.21 2.24
C LEU A 298 0.21 2.29 1.46
N GLY A 299 1.15 1.63 2.14
CA GLY A 299 2.08 0.67 1.53
C GLY A 299 1.36 -0.48 0.81
N VAL A 300 0.29 -1.01 1.39
CA VAL A 300 -0.58 -2.02 0.77
C VAL A 300 -1.35 -1.46 -0.43
N GLY A 301 -1.83 -0.22 -0.37
CA GLY A 301 -2.37 0.47 -1.54
C GLY A 301 -1.35 0.53 -2.68
N ILE A 302 -0.11 0.90 -2.36
CA ILE A 302 1.02 0.97 -3.30
C ILE A 302 1.34 -0.41 -3.89
N GLN A 303 1.18 -1.51 -3.15
CA GLN A 303 1.32 -2.86 -3.69
C GLN A 303 0.34 -3.16 -4.85
N GLY A 304 -0.91 -2.70 -4.73
CA GLY A 304 -1.90 -2.75 -5.81
C GLY A 304 -1.50 -1.93 -7.03
N LEU A 305 -1.09 -0.68 -6.80
CA LEU A 305 -0.58 0.23 -7.83
C LEU A 305 0.64 -0.35 -8.56
N ALA A 306 1.60 -0.88 -7.82
CA ALA A 306 2.86 -1.38 -8.34
C ALA A 306 2.68 -2.63 -9.20
N SER A 307 1.78 -3.54 -8.79
CA SER A 307 1.40 -4.70 -9.60
C SER A 307 0.73 -4.29 -10.92
N ALA A 308 -0.11 -3.24 -10.88
CA ALA A 308 -0.72 -2.66 -12.07
C ALA A 308 0.31 -2.03 -13.01
N GLU A 309 1.27 -1.26 -12.49
CA GLU A 309 2.38 -0.68 -13.27
C GLU A 309 3.18 -1.78 -13.98
N ARG A 310 3.57 -2.84 -13.26
CA ARG A 310 4.31 -3.96 -13.85
C ARG A 310 3.52 -4.65 -14.96
N SER A 311 2.23 -4.88 -14.74
CA SER A 311 1.34 -5.48 -15.74
C SER A 311 1.17 -4.58 -16.97
N TYR A 312 1.04 -3.26 -16.76
CA TYR A 312 0.92 -2.27 -17.83
C TYR A 312 2.14 -2.21 -18.73
N GLN A 313 3.35 -2.18 -18.17
CA GLN A 313 4.58 -2.18 -18.98
C GLN A 313 4.65 -3.41 -19.89
N ASN A 314 4.38 -4.59 -19.33
CA ASN A 314 4.31 -5.84 -20.08
C ASN A 314 3.23 -5.78 -21.19
N ALA A 315 2.04 -5.29 -20.87
CA ALA A 315 0.91 -5.22 -21.81
C ALA A 315 1.17 -4.25 -22.96
N VAL A 316 1.75 -3.08 -22.68
CA VAL A 316 2.09 -2.09 -23.72
C VAL A 316 3.16 -2.62 -24.66
N GLU A 317 4.21 -3.25 -24.14
CA GLU A 317 5.27 -3.82 -24.97
C GLU A 317 4.70 -4.94 -25.87
N TYR A 318 3.95 -5.88 -25.29
CA TYR A 318 3.30 -6.94 -26.05
C TYR A 318 2.36 -6.38 -27.12
N ALA A 319 1.57 -5.36 -26.79
CA ALA A 319 0.60 -4.78 -27.73
C ALA A 319 1.24 -4.04 -28.91
N ARG A 320 2.44 -3.50 -28.72
CA ARG A 320 3.22 -2.82 -29.79
C ARG A 320 3.84 -3.80 -30.77
N ASP A 321 4.10 -5.04 -30.33
CA ASP A 321 4.80 -6.03 -31.15
C ASP A 321 3.87 -7.10 -31.74
N ARG A 322 2.85 -7.54 -30.99
CA ARG A 322 1.96 -8.62 -31.40
C ARG A 322 1.13 -8.20 -32.61
N LEU A 323 1.36 -8.85 -33.75
CA LEU A 323 0.58 -8.65 -34.98
C LEU A 323 -0.67 -9.53 -34.99
N GLN A 324 -1.84 -8.93 -35.19
CA GLN A 324 -3.10 -9.65 -35.39
C GLN A 324 -4.17 -8.76 -36.04
N SER A 325 -4.77 -9.23 -37.14
CA SER A 325 -5.81 -8.50 -37.90
C SER A 325 -5.37 -7.10 -38.41
N ARG A 326 -6.28 -6.37 -39.08
CA ARG A 326 -6.07 -4.98 -39.52
C ARG A 326 -6.89 -4.01 -38.68
N ALA A 327 -6.39 -2.79 -38.51
CA ALA A 327 -7.15 -1.74 -37.84
C ALA A 327 -8.49 -1.48 -38.58
N PRO A 328 -9.57 -1.14 -37.86
CA PRO A 328 -10.86 -0.82 -38.49
C PRO A 328 -10.79 0.34 -39.49
N THR A 329 -9.83 1.26 -39.34
CA THR A 329 -9.60 2.40 -40.22
C THR A 329 -8.64 2.08 -41.38
N GLY A 330 -8.40 0.79 -41.65
CA GLY A 330 -7.47 0.31 -42.68
C GLY A 330 -6.05 0.06 -42.16
N PRO A 331 -5.20 -0.61 -42.95
CA PRO A 331 -3.87 -1.07 -42.52
C PRO A 331 -2.97 0.07 -42.02
N GLN A 332 -2.43 -0.10 -40.81
CA GLN A 332 -1.50 0.84 -40.18
C GLN A 332 -0.03 0.44 -40.42
N ALA A 333 0.27 -0.86 -40.36
CA ALA A 333 1.56 -1.43 -40.74
C ALA A 333 1.44 -2.02 -42.16
N LYS A 334 1.51 -1.13 -43.16
CA LYS A 334 1.26 -1.45 -44.58
C LYS A 334 2.23 -2.48 -45.16
N ASP A 335 3.42 -2.57 -44.57
CA ASP A 335 4.51 -3.48 -44.93
C ASP A 335 4.43 -4.86 -44.25
N LYS A 336 3.56 -5.02 -43.25
CA LYS A 336 3.39 -6.27 -42.48
C LYS A 336 2.12 -7.00 -42.88
N ALA A 337 2.01 -8.29 -42.54
CA ALA A 337 0.83 -9.11 -42.83
C ALA A 337 -0.42 -8.73 -41.98
N ALA A 338 -0.20 -8.16 -40.80
CA ALA A 338 -1.22 -7.67 -39.87
C ALA A 338 -0.69 -6.45 -39.12
N ASP A 339 -1.57 -5.71 -38.46
CA ASP A 339 -1.19 -4.57 -37.64
C ASP A 339 -0.87 -5.01 -36.20
N PRO A 340 0.01 -4.28 -35.48
CA PRO A 340 0.17 -4.46 -34.05
C PRO A 340 -1.15 -4.25 -33.30
N ILE A 341 -1.45 -5.07 -32.30
CA ILE A 341 -2.77 -5.04 -31.65
C ILE A 341 -3.08 -3.71 -30.93
N ILE A 342 -2.08 -2.88 -30.61
CA ILE A 342 -2.26 -1.53 -30.02
C ILE A 342 -3.12 -0.58 -30.88
N VAL A 343 -3.34 -0.89 -32.16
CA VAL A 343 -4.22 -0.08 -33.03
C VAL A 343 -5.71 -0.38 -32.79
N HIS A 344 -6.04 -1.52 -32.17
CA HIS A 344 -7.43 -1.95 -31.99
C HIS A 344 -8.11 -1.18 -30.85
N PRO A 345 -9.35 -0.68 -31.04
CA PRO A 345 -10.03 0.16 -30.05
C PRO A 345 -10.13 -0.44 -28.65
N ASP A 346 -10.42 -1.75 -28.52
CA ASP A 346 -10.55 -2.38 -27.21
C ASP A 346 -9.20 -2.54 -26.49
N VAL A 347 -8.13 -2.87 -27.22
CA VAL A 347 -6.76 -2.90 -26.66
C VAL A 347 -6.38 -1.51 -26.18
N ARG A 348 -6.67 -0.46 -26.96
CA ARG A 348 -6.44 0.94 -26.54
C ARG A 348 -7.26 1.29 -25.30
N ARG A 349 -8.53 0.88 -25.23
CA ARG A 349 -9.39 1.09 -24.05
C ARG A 349 -8.78 0.44 -22.81
N MET A 350 -8.34 -0.81 -22.89
CA MET A 350 -7.71 -1.52 -21.76
C MET A 350 -6.41 -0.83 -21.32
N LEU A 351 -5.50 -0.54 -22.27
CA LEU A 351 -4.24 0.12 -21.96
C LEU A 351 -4.44 1.54 -21.39
N LEU A 352 -5.40 2.31 -21.91
CA LEU A 352 -5.74 3.63 -21.38
C LEU A 352 -6.39 3.54 -20.00
N THR A 353 -7.20 2.51 -19.74
CA THR A 353 -7.76 2.25 -18.41
C THR A 353 -6.63 1.99 -17.41
N MET A 354 -5.72 1.08 -17.74
CA MET A 354 -4.55 0.80 -16.90
C MET A 354 -3.73 2.08 -16.65
N LYS A 355 -3.31 2.77 -17.71
CA LYS A 355 -2.52 4.01 -17.62
C LYS A 355 -3.20 5.07 -16.75
N ALA A 356 -4.50 5.28 -16.94
CA ALA A 356 -5.26 6.30 -16.20
C ALA A 356 -5.41 5.97 -14.71
N LEU A 357 -5.57 4.70 -14.36
CA LEU A 357 -5.67 4.25 -12.97
C LEU A 357 -4.31 4.24 -12.27
N ILE A 358 -3.24 3.87 -12.98
CA ILE A 358 -1.88 3.80 -12.44
C ILE A 358 -1.34 5.20 -12.16
N GLU A 359 -1.37 6.10 -13.14
CA GLU A 359 -0.85 7.46 -12.94
C GLU A 359 -1.70 8.27 -11.96
N GLY A 360 -3.02 8.06 -11.95
CA GLY A 360 -3.92 8.61 -10.93
C GLY A 360 -3.59 8.07 -9.53
N GLY A 361 -3.32 6.77 -9.42
CA GLY A 361 -2.95 6.11 -8.18
C GLY A 361 -1.62 6.57 -7.62
N ARG A 362 -0.62 6.77 -8.47
CA ARG A 362 0.69 7.31 -8.08
C ARG A 362 0.57 8.73 -7.55
N ALA A 363 -0.20 9.59 -8.22
CA ALA A 363 -0.48 10.93 -7.71
C ALA A 363 -1.23 10.89 -6.37
N PHE A 364 -2.23 10.01 -6.23
CA PHE A 364 -3.00 9.87 -4.99
C PHE A 364 -2.15 9.32 -3.83
N SER A 365 -1.34 8.28 -4.06
CA SER A 365 -0.46 7.74 -3.02
C SER A 365 0.58 8.75 -2.56
N THR A 366 1.13 9.55 -3.48
CA THR A 366 2.02 10.67 -3.13
C THR A 366 1.31 11.74 -2.32
N TYR A 367 0.08 12.11 -2.70
CA TYR A 367 -0.71 13.06 -1.91
C TYR A 367 -0.95 12.58 -0.49
N VAL A 368 -1.36 11.32 -0.30
CA VAL A 368 -1.54 10.72 1.04
C VAL A 368 -0.22 10.65 1.81
N ALA A 369 0.88 10.34 1.13
CA ALA A 369 2.22 10.34 1.74
C ALA A 369 2.63 11.73 2.24
N MET A 370 2.33 12.80 1.49
CA MET A 370 2.57 14.18 1.94
C MET A 370 1.73 14.53 3.18
N GLN A 371 0.49 14.04 3.29
CA GLN A 371 -0.29 14.24 4.51
C GLN A 371 0.31 13.48 5.71
N LEU A 372 0.90 12.29 5.50
CA LEU A 372 1.65 11.58 6.54
C LEU A 372 2.89 12.36 6.98
N ASP A 373 3.62 12.95 6.03
CA ASP A 373 4.78 13.79 6.33
C ASP A 373 4.38 15.04 7.12
N SER A 374 3.35 15.76 6.67
CA SER A 374 2.83 16.94 7.38
C SER A 374 2.29 16.60 8.77
N ALA A 375 1.61 15.46 8.94
CA ALA A 375 1.14 14.99 10.24
C ALA A 375 2.29 14.65 11.20
N LYS A 376 3.43 14.18 10.67
CA LYS A 376 4.60 13.81 11.48
C LYS A 376 5.48 15.00 11.80
N TYR A 377 5.85 15.80 10.80
CA TYR A 377 6.94 16.77 10.88
C TYR A 377 6.49 18.22 11.04
N SER A 378 5.20 18.54 10.85
CA SER A 378 4.75 19.93 10.96
C SER A 378 4.74 20.40 12.41
N GLU A 379 5.40 21.50 12.71
CA GLU A 379 5.37 22.16 14.02
C GLU A 379 4.12 23.04 14.23
N ASP A 380 3.40 23.39 13.15
CA ASP A 380 2.13 24.11 13.24
C ASP A 380 0.99 23.17 13.67
N PRO A 381 0.38 23.38 14.85
CA PRO A 381 -0.68 22.49 15.34
C PRO A 381 -1.90 22.41 14.42
N ALA A 382 -2.21 23.48 13.68
CA ALA A 382 -3.35 23.49 12.77
C ALA A 382 -3.09 22.62 11.54
N THR A 383 -1.93 22.79 10.90
CA THR A 383 -1.48 21.96 9.77
C THR A 383 -1.34 20.50 10.16
N ARG A 384 -0.75 20.21 11.32
CA ARG A 384 -0.62 18.85 11.86
C ARG A 384 -1.98 18.18 12.01
N LYS A 385 -2.91 18.82 12.75
CA LYS A 385 -4.24 18.29 12.99
C LYS A 385 -5.01 18.06 11.69
N ARG A 386 -4.99 19.03 10.78
CA ARG A 386 -5.65 18.90 9.46
C ARG A 386 -5.11 17.68 8.70
N SER A 387 -3.79 17.48 8.73
CA SER A 387 -3.14 16.37 8.04
C SER A 387 -3.47 15.02 8.69
N GLU A 388 -3.50 14.94 10.02
CA GLU A 388 -3.95 13.74 10.74
C GLU A 388 -5.39 13.33 10.38
N GLU A 389 -6.29 14.30 10.28
CA GLU A 389 -7.70 14.09 9.91
C GLU A 389 -7.85 13.64 8.44
N LEU A 390 -7.06 14.22 7.53
CA LEU A 390 -7.00 13.78 6.13
C LEU A 390 -6.37 12.38 6.00
N VAL A 391 -5.29 12.07 6.71
CA VAL A 391 -4.69 10.73 6.74
C VAL A 391 -5.71 9.70 7.22
N ALA A 392 -6.46 10.02 8.28
CA ALA A 392 -7.48 9.14 8.81
C ALA A 392 -8.61 8.86 7.79
N LEU A 393 -8.99 9.86 6.99
CA LEU A 393 -9.98 9.72 5.92
C LEU A 393 -9.45 8.94 4.71
N LEU A 394 -8.23 9.25 4.27
CA LEU A 394 -7.74 8.84 2.95
C LEU A 394 -7.03 7.49 2.96
N THR A 395 -6.46 7.06 4.09
CA THR A 395 -5.73 5.78 4.14
C THR A 395 -6.60 4.54 3.87
N PRO A 396 -7.87 4.44 4.33
CA PRO A 396 -8.72 3.31 3.94
C PRO A 396 -9.06 3.33 2.45
N VAL A 397 -9.23 4.53 1.85
CA VAL A 397 -9.43 4.70 0.40
C VAL A 397 -8.17 4.27 -0.34
N ALA A 398 -7.00 4.75 0.08
CA ALA A 398 -5.72 4.39 -0.52
C ALA A 398 -5.48 2.88 -0.49
N LYS A 399 -5.81 2.22 0.62
CA LYS A 399 -5.70 0.76 0.74
C LYS A 399 -6.69 0.06 -0.21
N ALA A 400 -7.99 0.26 -0.03
CA ALA A 400 -8.99 -0.57 -0.72
C ALA A 400 -9.14 -0.22 -2.20
N PHE A 401 -9.16 1.08 -2.53
CA PHE A 401 -9.37 1.52 -3.91
C PHE A 401 -8.19 1.14 -4.80
N LEU A 402 -6.94 1.40 -4.38
CA LEU A 402 -5.78 1.06 -5.21
C LEU A 402 -5.61 -0.45 -5.37
N THR A 403 -5.98 -1.25 -4.37
CA THR A 403 -5.88 -2.72 -4.47
C THR A 403 -6.95 -3.33 -5.35
N ASP A 404 -8.18 -2.81 -5.32
CA ASP A 404 -9.24 -3.20 -6.27
C ASP A 404 -8.87 -2.81 -7.71
N LEU A 405 -8.40 -1.58 -7.92
CA LEU A 405 -7.94 -1.12 -9.23
C LEU A 405 -6.67 -1.86 -9.68
N GLY A 406 -5.81 -2.26 -8.74
CA GLY A 406 -4.65 -3.10 -8.99
C GLY A 406 -5.04 -4.42 -9.65
N LEU A 407 -6.04 -5.10 -9.09
CA LEU A 407 -6.59 -6.31 -9.69
C LEU A 407 -7.25 -6.04 -11.05
N GLU A 408 -8.08 -4.99 -11.19
CA GLU A 408 -8.68 -4.63 -12.49
C GLU A 408 -7.61 -4.44 -13.58
N CYS A 409 -6.55 -3.71 -13.26
CA CYS A 409 -5.44 -3.46 -14.17
C CYS A 409 -4.72 -4.75 -14.55
N THR A 410 -4.34 -5.60 -13.59
CA THR A 410 -3.63 -6.86 -13.89
C THR A 410 -4.46 -7.81 -14.75
N VAL A 411 -5.78 -7.85 -14.56
CA VAL A 411 -6.71 -8.60 -15.43
C VAL A 411 -6.77 -7.99 -16.83
N HIS A 412 -6.79 -6.67 -16.97
CA HIS A 412 -6.67 -6.02 -18.28
C HIS A 412 -5.34 -6.33 -18.97
N GLY A 413 -4.23 -6.28 -18.24
CA GLY A 413 -2.92 -6.62 -18.78
C GLY A 413 -2.84 -8.08 -19.23
N GLN A 414 -3.40 -9.00 -18.44
CA GLN A 414 -3.56 -10.40 -18.85
C GLN A 414 -4.39 -10.53 -20.13
N GLN A 415 -5.53 -9.83 -20.21
CA GLN A 415 -6.42 -9.87 -21.37
C GLN A 415 -5.76 -9.36 -22.65
N VAL A 416 -4.88 -8.34 -22.56
CA VAL A 416 -4.12 -7.82 -23.71
C VAL A 416 -3.24 -8.89 -24.36
N PHE A 417 -2.74 -9.86 -23.59
CA PHE A 417 -1.97 -10.99 -24.12
C PHE A 417 -2.84 -12.08 -24.78
N GLY A 418 -4.16 -12.04 -24.61
CA GLY A 418 -5.08 -13.10 -25.03
C GLY A 418 -4.67 -14.44 -24.41
N GLY A 419 -4.63 -15.51 -25.23
CA GLY A 419 -4.26 -16.85 -24.75
C GLY A 419 -2.89 -16.92 -24.07
N HIS A 420 -1.91 -16.10 -24.49
CA HIS A 420 -0.59 -16.07 -23.86
C HIS A 420 -0.65 -15.55 -22.42
N GLY A 421 -1.61 -14.70 -22.08
CA GLY A 421 -1.75 -14.14 -20.73
C GLY A 421 -2.11 -15.19 -19.68
N TYR A 422 -2.67 -16.33 -20.11
CA TYR A 422 -3.02 -17.45 -19.24
C TYR A 422 -1.87 -18.45 -19.04
N ILE A 423 -0.75 -18.27 -19.75
CA ILE A 423 0.38 -19.21 -19.72
C ILE A 423 1.48 -18.64 -18.81
N ARG A 424 1.97 -19.47 -17.88
CA ARG A 424 2.91 -19.05 -16.82
C ARG A 424 4.19 -18.41 -17.37
N GLU A 425 4.69 -18.83 -18.53
CA GLU A 425 5.93 -18.28 -19.08
C GLU A 425 5.86 -16.77 -19.43
N TRP A 426 4.64 -16.24 -19.58
CA TRP A 426 4.40 -14.82 -19.87
C TRP A 426 4.18 -13.96 -18.61
N GLY A 427 4.08 -14.58 -17.43
CA GLY A 427 4.07 -13.92 -16.11
C GLY A 427 2.87 -12.99 -15.80
N GLN A 428 1.92 -12.79 -16.73
CA GLN A 428 0.72 -11.99 -16.46
C GLN A 428 -0.17 -12.65 -15.40
N GLU A 429 -0.32 -13.97 -15.47
CA GLU A 429 -1.11 -14.74 -14.52
C GLU A 429 -0.56 -14.63 -13.08
N GLN A 430 0.78 -14.56 -12.93
CA GLN A 430 1.42 -14.31 -11.64
C GLN A 430 0.99 -12.98 -11.05
N LEU A 431 1.00 -11.88 -11.82
CA LEU A 431 0.62 -10.56 -11.32
C LEU A 431 -0.85 -10.53 -10.84
N VAL A 432 -1.75 -11.26 -11.49
CA VAL A 432 -3.15 -11.43 -11.06
C VAL A 432 -3.23 -12.19 -9.73
N ARG A 433 -2.44 -13.26 -9.56
CA ARG A 433 -2.37 -14.04 -8.32
C ARG A 433 -1.77 -13.25 -7.17
N ASP A 434 -0.67 -12.55 -7.43
CA ASP A 434 0.09 -11.80 -6.44
C ASP A 434 -0.72 -10.61 -5.93
N VAL A 435 -1.33 -9.82 -6.82
CA VAL A 435 -2.12 -8.65 -6.41
C VAL A 435 -3.38 -9.02 -5.63
N ARG A 436 -3.92 -10.24 -5.80
CA ARG A 436 -5.19 -10.65 -5.18
C ARG A 436 -5.15 -10.58 -3.64
N ILE A 437 -3.99 -10.85 -3.03
CA ILE A 437 -3.86 -10.80 -1.56
C ILE A 437 -3.96 -9.38 -1.02
N THR A 438 -3.67 -8.36 -1.83
CA THR A 438 -3.62 -6.96 -1.42
C THR A 438 -4.99 -6.44 -0.95
N GLN A 439 -6.07 -7.03 -1.47
CA GLN A 439 -7.46 -6.72 -1.08
C GLN A 439 -7.91 -7.40 0.22
N ILE A 440 -7.11 -8.33 0.77
CA ILE A 440 -7.49 -9.24 1.86
C ILE A 440 -6.77 -8.90 3.16
N TYR A 441 -5.44 -8.94 3.17
CA TYR A 441 -4.65 -8.70 4.39
C TYR A 441 -4.72 -7.22 4.82
N GLU A 442 -4.12 -6.88 5.97
CA GLU A 442 -4.13 -5.51 6.51
C GLU A 442 -5.53 -4.88 6.53
N GLY A 443 -6.53 -5.71 6.89
CA GLY A 443 -7.95 -5.42 6.80
C GLY A 443 -8.50 -5.58 5.38
N THR A 444 -9.49 -6.46 5.22
CA THR A 444 -10.15 -6.68 3.93
C THR A 444 -10.74 -5.37 3.38
N ASN A 445 -10.92 -5.28 2.07
CA ASN A 445 -11.46 -4.05 1.48
C ASN A 445 -12.85 -3.68 2.00
N GLY A 446 -13.68 -4.66 2.38
CA GLY A 446 -14.94 -4.41 3.10
C GLY A 446 -14.74 -3.80 4.50
N ILE A 447 -13.70 -4.21 5.24
CA ILE A 447 -13.36 -3.60 6.53
C ILE A 447 -12.79 -2.19 6.37
N GLN A 448 -11.99 -1.93 5.33
CA GLN A 448 -11.53 -0.57 5.02
C GLN A 448 -12.69 0.35 4.64
N ALA A 449 -13.62 -0.15 3.82
CA ALA A 449 -14.84 0.55 3.47
C ALA A 449 -15.71 0.85 4.70
N LEU A 450 -15.85 -0.11 5.62
CA LEU A 450 -16.58 0.08 6.87
C LEU A 450 -15.86 1.06 7.81
N ASP A 451 -14.53 1.04 7.88
CA ASP A 451 -13.73 2.01 8.64
C ASP A 451 -13.97 3.42 8.10
N LEU A 452 -13.83 3.61 6.77
CA LEU A 452 -14.13 4.87 6.09
C LEU A 452 -15.54 5.35 6.42
N MET A 453 -16.55 4.53 6.12
CA MET A 453 -17.95 4.93 6.22
C MET A 453 -18.38 5.14 7.67
N GLY A 454 -18.15 4.15 8.52
CA GLY A 454 -18.59 4.19 9.92
C GLY A 454 -17.78 5.17 10.76
N ARG A 455 -16.44 5.09 10.73
CA ARG A 455 -15.60 5.84 11.67
C ARG A 455 -15.12 7.18 11.11
N LYS A 456 -14.82 7.28 9.82
CA LYS A 456 -14.22 8.50 9.24
C LYS A 456 -15.25 9.47 8.70
N VAL A 457 -16.38 8.98 8.21
CA VAL A 457 -17.50 9.79 7.70
C VAL A 457 -18.59 9.93 8.75
N VAL A 458 -19.26 8.85 9.16
CA VAL A 458 -20.43 8.94 10.04
C VAL A 458 -20.07 9.40 11.45
N ALA A 459 -19.10 8.78 12.10
CA ALA A 459 -18.73 9.15 13.48
C ALA A 459 -18.11 10.56 13.59
N SER A 460 -17.55 11.10 12.50
CA SER A 460 -17.05 12.48 12.45
C SER A 460 -18.13 13.49 12.04
N GLY A 461 -19.35 13.04 11.72
CA GLY A 461 -20.41 13.88 11.16
C GLY A 461 -20.05 14.49 9.79
N GLY A 462 -19.16 13.85 9.04
CA GLY A 462 -18.64 14.35 7.76
C GLY A 462 -17.51 15.39 7.88
N ALA A 463 -17.01 15.67 9.10
CA ALA A 463 -16.00 16.71 9.30
C ALA A 463 -14.70 16.45 8.51
N TYR A 464 -14.20 15.22 8.50
CA TYR A 464 -12.98 14.88 7.76
C TYR A 464 -13.20 14.96 6.25
N TYR A 465 -14.34 14.45 5.78
CA TYR A 465 -14.75 14.57 4.37
C TYR A 465 -14.76 16.04 3.92
N LYS A 466 -15.31 16.92 4.75
CA LYS A 466 -15.41 18.35 4.46
C LYS A 466 -14.06 19.02 4.22
N LEU A 467 -13.02 18.63 4.97
CA LEU A 467 -11.66 19.16 4.73
C LEU A 467 -11.16 18.85 3.32
N PHE A 468 -11.43 17.63 2.84
CA PHE A 468 -11.04 17.19 1.51
C PHE A 468 -11.90 17.85 0.42
N SER A 469 -13.22 17.91 0.59
CA SER A 469 -14.11 18.57 -0.37
C SER A 469 -13.81 20.06 -0.49
N ASP A 470 -13.53 20.74 0.63
CA ASP A 470 -13.21 22.17 0.65
C ASP A 470 -11.86 22.44 -0.07
N GLU A 471 -10.87 21.56 0.08
CA GLU A 471 -9.61 21.64 -0.68
C GLU A 471 -9.84 21.52 -2.20
N ILE A 472 -10.66 20.58 -2.64
CA ILE A 472 -10.99 20.43 -4.07
C ILE A 472 -11.72 21.69 -4.58
N ARG A 473 -12.66 22.23 -3.81
CA ARG A 473 -13.38 23.47 -4.18
C ARG A 473 -12.44 24.66 -4.24
N GLN A 474 -11.50 24.77 -3.31
CA GLN A 474 -10.47 25.81 -3.33
C GLN A 474 -9.59 25.67 -4.58
N PHE A 475 -9.17 24.45 -4.92
CA PHE A 475 -8.44 24.21 -6.17
C PHE A 475 -9.26 24.66 -7.38
N ILE A 476 -10.51 24.21 -7.54
CA ILE A 476 -11.38 24.60 -8.65
C ILE A 476 -11.49 26.13 -8.74
N ALA A 477 -11.74 26.80 -7.62
CA ALA A 477 -11.85 28.26 -7.56
C ALA A 477 -10.53 29.00 -7.88
N SER A 478 -9.38 28.37 -7.65
CA SER A 478 -8.06 28.95 -7.96
C SER A 478 -7.63 28.80 -9.42
N THR A 479 -8.37 28.01 -10.22
CA THR A 479 -8.03 27.77 -11.63
C THR A 479 -8.61 28.84 -12.55
N ASP A 480 -7.92 29.10 -13.67
CA ASP A 480 -8.46 29.89 -14.76
C ASP A 480 -9.36 29.03 -15.67
N GLY A 481 -10.02 29.69 -16.64
CA GLY A 481 -10.89 28.99 -17.60
C GLY A 481 -10.17 27.98 -18.50
N GLN A 482 -8.83 27.89 -18.49
CA GLN A 482 -8.11 26.94 -19.31
C GLN A 482 -8.25 25.50 -18.78
N LEU A 483 -8.58 25.30 -17.50
CA LEU A 483 -8.79 23.99 -16.91
C LEU A 483 -10.26 23.56 -16.83
N ASP A 484 -11.17 24.37 -17.37
CA ASP A 484 -12.63 24.12 -17.37
C ASP A 484 -13.01 22.73 -17.89
N GLU A 485 -12.25 22.17 -18.84
CA GLU A 485 -12.47 20.82 -19.37
C GLU A 485 -12.35 19.71 -18.31
N PHE A 486 -11.64 19.98 -17.20
CA PHE A 486 -11.43 19.06 -16.08
C PHE A 486 -12.11 19.54 -14.79
N THR A 487 -12.06 20.84 -14.48
CA THR A 487 -12.55 21.39 -13.20
C THR A 487 -14.08 21.43 -13.12
N LYS A 488 -14.78 21.69 -14.25
CA LYS A 488 -16.25 21.65 -14.30
C LYS A 488 -16.80 20.24 -14.03
N PRO A 489 -16.37 19.18 -14.75
CA PRO A 489 -16.83 17.83 -14.43
C PRO A 489 -16.38 17.39 -13.03
N LEU A 490 -15.17 17.76 -12.57
CA LEU A 490 -14.74 17.49 -11.19
C LEU A 490 -15.71 18.09 -10.16
N GLY A 491 -16.08 19.36 -10.32
CA GLY A 491 -17.06 20.02 -9.45
C GLY A 491 -18.42 19.32 -9.45
N ALA A 492 -18.92 18.93 -10.62
CA ALA A 492 -20.21 18.24 -10.73
C ALA A 492 -20.23 16.86 -10.05
N TYR A 493 -19.13 16.09 -10.12
CA TYR A 493 -19.03 14.81 -9.43
C TYR A 493 -18.72 14.97 -7.93
N LEU A 494 -18.03 16.04 -7.54
CA LEU A 494 -17.88 16.40 -6.13
C LEU A 494 -19.24 16.75 -5.51
N ASP A 495 -20.08 17.53 -6.19
CA ASP A 495 -21.43 17.84 -5.72
C ASP A 495 -22.30 16.58 -5.55
N GLN A 496 -22.12 15.58 -6.43
CA GLN A 496 -22.77 14.28 -6.27
C GLN A 496 -22.27 13.51 -5.05
N LEU A 497 -20.96 13.55 -4.78
CA LEU A 497 -20.36 12.91 -3.61
C LEU A 497 -20.77 13.61 -2.31
N ASP A 498 -20.87 14.94 -2.31
CA ASP A 498 -21.40 15.73 -1.18
C ASP A 498 -22.83 15.28 -0.86
N GLY A 499 -23.71 15.29 -1.87
CA GLY A 499 -25.09 14.86 -1.69
C GLY A 499 -25.22 13.38 -1.30
N LEU A 500 -24.29 12.52 -1.73
CA LEU A 500 -24.24 11.13 -1.29
C LEU A 500 -23.83 11.01 0.17
N THR A 501 -22.80 11.77 0.59
CA THR A 501 -22.31 11.80 1.97
C THR A 501 -23.41 12.27 2.92
N GLU A 502 -24.07 13.39 2.60
CA GLU A 502 -25.20 13.90 3.37
C GLU A 502 -26.34 12.89 3.46
N TRP A 503 -26.65 12.20 2.37
CA TRP A 503 -27.69 11.18 2.34
C TRP A 503 -27.35 10.02 3.29
N VAL A 504 -26.12 9.48 3.26
CA VAL A 504 -25.73 8.38 4.16
C VAL A 504 -25.72 8.84 5.63
N LEU A 505 -25.25 10.05 5.91
CA LEU A 505 -25.29 10.63 7.26
C LEU A 505 -26.71 10.73 7.80
N GLU A 506 -27.68 11.07 6.96
CA GLU A 506 -29.10 11.11 7.35
C GLU A 506 -29.68 9.71 7.55
N GLN A 507 -29.47 8.78 6.61
CA GLN A 507 -29.99 7.42 6.70
C GLN A 507 -29.43 6.66 7.92
N ALA A 508 -28.15 6.86 8.25
CA ALA A 508 -27.48 6.24 9.39
C ALA A 508 -28.09 6.63 10.75
N LYS A 509 -28.86 7.73 10.85
CA LYS A 509 -29.59 8.11 12.07
C LYS A 509 -30.79 7.20 12.34
N GLY A 510 -31.45 6.73 11.28
CA GLY A 510 -32.67 5.93 11.35
C GLY A 510 -32.43 4.42 11.27
N ASN A 511 -31.37 3.99 10.56
CA ASN A 511 -31.07 2.58 10.34
C ASN A 511 -29.55 2.32 10.34
N GLN A 512 -29.07 1.56 11.33
CA GLN A 512 -27.64 1.28 11.48
C GLN A 512 -27.06 0.41 10.35
N ASN A 513 -27.91 -0.38 9.67
CA ASN A 513 -27.46 -1.22 8.56
C ASN A 513 -27.02 -0.39 7.34
N GLU A 514 -27.45 0.87 7.23
CA GLU A 514 -27.12 1.76 6.11
C GLU A 514 -25.63 2.06 6.02
N ILE A 515 -24.92 2.11 7.16
CA ILE A 515 -23.47 2.32 7.20
C ILE A 515 -22.75 1.17 6.47
N GLY A 516 -23.14 -0.07 6.77
CA GLY A 516 -22.56 -1.25 6.15
C GLY A 516 -22.96 -1.37 4.68
N ALA A 517 -24.25 -1.15 4.38
CA ALA A 517 -24.80 -1.25 3.03
C ALA A 517 -24.19 -0.23 2.05
N ALA A 518 -23.86 0.97 2.50
CA ALA A 518 -23.27 2.02 1.67
C ALA A 518 -21.75 1.87 1.48
N SER A 519 -21.08 1.11 2.34
CA SER A 519 -19.65 1.27 2.61
C SER A 519 -18.75 1.09 1.37
N VAL A 520 -18.92 -0.02 0.63
CA VAL A 520 -18.01 -0.40 -0.47
C VAL A 520 -18.20 0.52 -1.67
N GLU A 521 -19.44 0.71 -2.11
CA GLU A 521 -19.77 1.54 -3.26
C GLU A 521 -19.45 3.02 -3.00
N TYR A 522 -19.66 3.51 -1.78
CA TYR A 522 -19.22 4.85 -1.39
C TYR A 522 -17.70 4.99 -1.45
N LEU A 523 -16.94 4.00 -0.96
CA LEU A 523 -15.47 4.03 -1.03
C LEU A 523 -14.98 4.17 -2.48
N HIS A 524 -15.60 3.44 -3.41
CA HIS A 524 -15.28 3.54 -4.83
C HIS A 524 -15.72 4.88 -5.43
N ALA A 525 -16.90 5.39 -5.09
CA ALA A 525 -17.36 6.71 -5.54
C ALA A 525 -16.40 7.82 -5.08
N PHE A 526 -15.99 7.78 -3.81
CA PHE A 526 -14.97 8.67 -3.25
C PHE A 526 -13.65 8.54 -4.01
N GLY A 527 -13.15 7.30 -4.20
CA GLY A 527 -11.88 7.04 -4.86
C GLY A 527 -11.82 7.62 -6.28
N TYR A 528 -12.89 7.45 -7.08
CA TYR A 528 -12.96 8.00 -8.42
C TYR A 528 -12.97 9.54 -8.44
N VAL A 529 -13.62 10.20 -7.47
CA VAL A 529 -13.58 11.67 -7.32
C VAL A 529 -12.19 12.13 -6.87
N ALA A 530 -11.55 11.41 -5.94
CA ALA A 530 -10.19 11.70 -5.51
C ALA A 530 -9.19 11.61 -6.67
N TYR A 531 -9.29 10.57 -7.51
CA TYR A 531 -8.47 10.47 -8.72
C TYR A 531 -8.80 11.56 -9.75
N ALA A 532 -10.05 11.99 -9.88
CA ALA A 532 -10.40 13.13 -10.74
C ALA A 532 -9.70 14.42 -10.28
N TYR A 533 -9.61 14.63 -8.97
CA TYR A 533 -8.84 15.74 -8.39
C TYR A 533 -7.35 15.61 -8.74
N MET A 534 -6.75 14.45 -8.52
CA MET A 534 -5.34 14.20 -8.90
C MET A 534 -5.09 14.44 -10.39
N TRP A 535 -5.99 13.96 -11.27
CA TRP A 535 -5.90 14.20 -12.71
C TRP A 535 -6.02 15.67 -13.09
N ALA A 536 -6.85 16.44 -12.39
CA ALA A 536 -6.97 17.88 -12.63
C ALA A 536 -5.69 18.64 -12.18
N LEU A 537 -5.08 18.25 -11.06
CA LEU A 537 -3.78 18.77 -10.62
C LEU A 537 -2.68 18.45 -11.64
N MET A 538 -2.62 17.20 -12.11
CA MET A 538 -1.69 16.78 -13.15
C MET A 538 -1.93 17.51 -14.49
N ALA A 539 -3.19 17.76 -14.86
CA ALA A 539 -3.51 18.52 -16.05
C ALA A 539 -3.06 19.97 -15.95
N ARG A 540 -3.18 20.61 -14.77
CA ARG A 540 -2.63 21.94 -14.51
C ARG A 540 -1.12 21.97 -14.74
N ALA A 541 -0.38 21.07 -14.09
CA ALA A 541 1.07 20.99 -14.24
C ALA A 541 1.48 20.72 -15.69
N ALA A 542 0.80 19.81 -16.39
CA ALA A 542 1.11 19.47 -17.78
C ALA A 542 0.83 20.63 -18.76
N LYS A 543 -0.14 21.52 -18.50
CA LYS A 543 -0.38 22.71 -19.34
C LYS A 543 0.70 23.78 -19.17
N SER A 544 1.30 23.85 -17.99
CA SER A 544 2.39 24.79 -17.68
C SER A 544 3.78 24.21 -17.94
N GLY A 545 3.87 22.91 -18.23
CA GLY A 545 5.14 22.20 -18.41
C GLY A 545 5.84 22.56 -19.72
N GLU A 546 7.17 22.71 -19.65
CA GLU A 546 8.04 23.00 -20.78
C GLU A 546 9.01 21.83 -21.06
N GLY A 547 9.50 21.72 -22.30
CA GLY A 547 10.59 20.82 -22.71
C GLY A 547 10.20 19.40 -23.18
N ASP A 548 9.19 18.76 -22.59
CA ASP A 548 8.76 17.38 -22.92
C ASP A 548 7.30 17.33 -23.41
N GLU A 549 7.04 17.94 -24.57
CA GLU A 549 5.69 18.08 -25.14
C GLU A 549 4.96 16.74 -25.29
N ALA A 550 5.69 15.65 -25.60
CA ALA A 550 5.10 14.33 -25.77
C ALA A 550 4.57 13.76 -24.45
N PHE A 551 5.31 13.91 -23.36
CA PHE A 551 4.88 13.49 -22.03
C PHE A 551 3.65 14.28 -21.55
N TYR A 552 3.69 15.61 -21.66
CA TYR A 552 2.57 16.47 -21.22
C TYR A 552 1.31 16.26 -22.07
N SER A 553 1.46 16.10 -23.39
CA SER A 553 0.35 15.76 -24.28
C SER A 553 -0.27 14.40 -23.91
N ALA A 554 0.57 13.41 -23.55
CA ALA A 554 0.09 12.12 -23.07
C ALA A 554 -0.64 12.23 -21.72
N LYS A 555 -0.18 13.08 -20.80
CA LYS A 555 -0.88 13.37 -19.53
C LYS A 555 -2.26 13.96 -19.77
N LEU A 556 -2.36 14.99 -20.60
CA LEU A 556 -3.64 15.62 -20.94
C LEU A 556 -4.58 14.64 -21.68
N GLY A 557 -4.05 13.83 -22.60
CA GLY A 557 -4.83 12.79 -23.28
C GLY A 557 -5.38 11.73 -22.31
N THR A 558 -4.57 11.34 -21.32
CA THR A 558 -4.97 10.35 -20.31
C THR A 558 -5.99 10.94 -19.32
N ALA A 559 -5.82 12.20 -18.91
CA ALA A 559 -6.80 12.92 -18.11
C ALA A 559 -8.16 12.97 -18.83
N ARG A 560 -8.19 13.35 -20.11
CA ARG A 560 -9.42 13.36 -20.91
C ARG A 560 -10.09 11.99 -20.97
N PHE A 561 -9.30 10.92 -21.13
CA PHE A 561 -9.83 9.56 -21.08
C PHE A 561 -10.43 9.23 -19.72
N TYR A 562 -9.74 9.55 -18.62
CA TYR A 562 -10.22 9.31 -17.26
C TYR A 562 -11.58 9.97 -17.02
N PHE A 563 -11.67 11.27 -17.30
CA PHE A 563 -12.91 12.04 -17.14
C PHE A 563 -14.05 11.55 -18.03
N ALA A 564 -13.75 11.06 -19.25
CA ALA A 564 -14.76 10.60 -20.19
C ALA A 564 -15.20 9.14 -19.98
N ARG A 565 -14.35 8.28 -19.43
CA ARG A 565 -14.56 6.81 -19.45
C ARG A 565 -14.55 6.13 -18.09
N LEU A 566 -13.89 6.72 -17.09
CA LEU A 566 -13.75 6.13 -15.75
C LEU A 566 -14.56 6.88 -14.71
N LEU A 567 -14.45 8.21 -14.67
CA LEU A 567 -15.22 9.03 -13.72
C LEU A 567 -16.74 8.80 -13.77
N PRO A 568 -17.39 8.54 -14.93
CA PRO A 568 -18.82 8.26 -14.98
C PRO A 568 -19.28 7.02 -14.19
N ARG A 569 -18.38 6.13 -13.77
CA ARG A 569 -18.71 5.00 -12.88
C ARG A 569 -19.32 5.48 -11.55
N VAL A 570 -18.94 6.69 -11.08
CA VAL A 570 -19.50 7.31 -9.86
C VAL A 570 -21.02 7.35 -9.90
N SER A 571 -21.64 7.69 -11.03
CA SER A 571 -23.09 7.82 -11.15
C SER A 571 -23.81 6.50 -10.83
N SER A 572 -23.26 5.36 -11.27
CA SER A 572 -23.84 4.04 -10.96
C SER A 572 -23.65 3.66 -9.50
N LEU A 573 -22.50 3.98 -8.91
CA LEU A 573 -22.21 3.71 -7.49
C LEU A 573 -23.10 4.55 -6.57
N VAL A 574 -23.32 5.83 -6.90
CA VAL A 574 -24.27 6.71 -6.20
C VAL A 574 -25.67 6.11 -6.21
N ALA A 575 -26.11 5.55 -7.33
CA ALA A 575 -27.41 4.89 -7.43
C ALA A 575 -27.49 3.63 -6.55
N SER A 576 -26.43 2.80 -6.55
CA SER A 576 -26.36 1.61 -5.69
C SER A 576 -26.42 1.94 -4.21
N VAL A 577 -25.66 2.94 -3.75
CA VAL A 577 -25.72 3.37 -2.34
C VAL A 577 -27.11 3.89 -1.97
N LYS A 578 -27.73 4.69 -2.85
CA LYS A 578 -29.08 5.23 -2.63
C LYS A 578 -30.20 4.18 -2.67
N ALA A 579 -29.92 2.95 -3.09
CA ALA A 579 -30.87 1.84 -2.98
C ALA A 579 -31.09 1.43 -1.51
N GLY A 580 -30.22 1.88 -0.59
CA GLY A 580 -30.33 1.61 0.83
C GLY A 580 -30.12 0.15 1.21
N SER A 581 -30.27 -0.13 2.50
CA SER A 581 -29.98 -1.47 3.03
C SER A 581 -31.10 -2.49 2.82
N GLU A 582 -32.34 -2.06 2.58
CA GLU A 582 -33.54 -2.93 2.54
C GLU A 582 -33.34 -4.17 1.65
N SER A 583 -32.85 -3.95 0.42
CA SER A 583 -32.64 -5.03 -0.56
C SER A 583 -31.66 -6.10 -0.12
N LEU A 584 -30.74 -5.79 0.80
CA LEU A 584 -29.74 -6.73 1.33
C LEU A 584 -30.33 -7.70 2.38
N TYR A 585 -31.49 -7.37 2.95
CA TYR A 585 -32.14 -8.13 4.03
C TYR A 585 -33.49 -8.72 3.63
N LEU A 586 -33.79 -8.76 2.32
CA LEU A 586 -35.00 -9.43 1.80
C LEU A 586 -34.90 -10.96 1.80
N LEU A 587 -33.69 -11.50 1.96
CA LEU A 587 -33.43 -12.94 1.98
C LEU A 587 -33.01 -13.38 3.39
N ASP A 588 -33.63 -14.45 3.87
CA ASP A 588 -33.18 -15.19 5.04
C ASP A 588 -31.88 -15.96 4.73
N ALA A 589 -31.10 -16.26 5.77
CA ALA A 589 -29.80 -16.94 5.60
C ALA A 589 -29.89 -18.29 4.88
N GLU A 590 -31.01 -19.03 5.02
CA GLU A 590 -31.23 -20.32 4.36
C GLU A 590 -31.52 -20.20 2.84
N GLN A 591 -31.71 -18.99 2.33
CA GLN A 591 -32.04 -18.73 0.92
C GLN A 591 -30.80 -18.43 0.05
N PHE A 592 -29.61 -18.41 0.65
CA PHE A 592 -28.30 -18.32 -0.02
C PHE A 592 -27.68 -19.71 -0.16
#